data_AF-A0A967YEE8-F1
#
_entry.id   AF-A0A967YEE8-F1
#
_cell.length_a   1.000
_cell.length_b   1.000
_cell.length_c   1.000
_cell.angle_alpha   90.00
_cell.angle_beta   90.00
_cell.angle_gamma   90.00
#
_symmetry.space_group_name_H-M   'P 1'
#
loop_
_entity.id
_entity.type
_entity.pdbx_description
1 polymer ?
#
loop_
_entity_poly.entity_id
_entity_poly.type
_entity_poly.pdbx_seq_one_letter_code
_entity_poly.pdbx_strand_id
1 'polypeptide(L)'
;MKKKNRYAVPVFTISLIAIVSMMISGFLKAATQGDDLVSLKVTSAPRIDGSGSDTVWGNAPELKVQAKDGPEISLRSVYTSDSLYMLISWEDETESVKKNMWVYDGAKWDRLMEHRVYELKPTKSDEDRLALHWPINDSVKGFAEKGCLITCHDSGKFSKKESRMFTNSPTEFIDEWHWKAARTNPIGYLDDKWMDNKVLTKAQEPDLHARREAAHHGDAKGEGNLNYSDNKTDDGRPKFMPTSKMIDSHFLKKGEAVSIDYLKISFNKGATIPGYILARPKGSRGDVDAKGVWRNGRWTLEIGRKLVTTDKAHDVQFNDLNKTYSFGIAVFDNDGMNVHTRPLDPVALKFK
;
A
#
# COMPACT_ATOMS: atom_id res chain seq x y z
N MET A 1 -73.22 -16.50 -58.53
CA MET A 1 -73.01 -17.88 -59.03
C MET A 1 -71.68 -18.41 -58.53
N LYS A 2 -71.70 -19.64 -57.96
CA LYS A 2 -70.56 -20.53 -57.64
C LYS A 2 -69.57 -20.06 -56.57
N LYS A 3 -69.01 -20.89 -55.70
CA LYS A 3 -69.35 -22.16 -55.03
C LYS A 3 -68.26 -22.25 -53.94
N LYS A 4 -68.61 -22.78 -52.76
CA LYS A 4 -67.69 -23.01 -51.63
C LYS A 4 -66.42 -23.76 -52.05
N ASN A 5 -65.28 -23.42 -51.44
CA ASN A 5 -64.28 -24.42 -51.07
C ASN A 5 -63.70 -24.11 -49.69
N ARG A 6 -63.82 -25.10 -48.81
CA ARG A 6 -63.23 -25.15 -47.48
C ARG A 6 -61.79 -25.63 -47.63
N TYR A 7 -60.85 -24.97 -46.97
CA TYR A 7 -59.60 -25.61 -46.55
C TYR A 7 -59.38 -25.29 -45.08
N ALA A 8 -59.30 -26.35 -44.29
CA ALA A 8 -58.93 -26.32 -42.89
C ALA A 8 -57.42 -26.16 -42.78
N VAL A 9 -56.96 -25.31 -41.85
CA VAL A 9 -55.57 -25.25 -41.40
C VAL A 9 -55.60 -25.44 -39.88
N PRO A 10 -54.79 -26.36 -39.31
CA PRO A 10 -54.88 -26.72 -37.90
C PRO A 10 -54.31 -25.63 -37.00
N VAL A 11 -55.01 -25.38 -35.89
CA VAL A 11 -54.55 -24.54 -34.78
C VAL A 11 -53.52 -25.36 -34.00
N PHE A 12 -52.24 -25.02 -34.12
CA PHE A 12 -51.22 -25.50 -33.20
C PHE A 12 -51.35 -24.74 -31.87
N THR A 13 -51.83 -25.43 -30.85
CA THR A 13 -51.71 -25.02 -29.45
C THR A 13 -50.23 -25.02 -29.06
N ILE A 14 -49.64 -23.85 -28.89
CA ILE A 14 -48.34 -23.69 -28.22
C ILE A 14 -48.59 -23.87 -26.72
N SER A 15 -48.21 -25.03 -26.19
CA SER A 15 -48.14 -25.26 -24.76
C SER A 15 -47.07 -24.34 -24.15
N LEU A 16 -47.51 -23.35 -23.38
CA LEU A 16 -46.67 -22.49 -22.59
C LEU A 16 -46.10 -23.31 -21.43
N ILE A 17 -44.87 -23.82 -21.57
CA ILE A 17 -44.11 -24.40 -20.45
C ILE A 17 -43.67 -23.23 -19.58
N ALA A 18 -44.39 -23.00 -18.49
CA ALA A 18 -43.98 -22.09 -17.43
C ALA A 18 -42.78 -22.71 -16.68
N ILE A 19 -41.57 -22.31 -17.07
CA ILE A 19 -40.38 -22.55 -16.25
C ILE A 19 -40.46 -21.58 -15.07
N VAL A 20 -40.93 -22.08 -13.92
CA VAL A 20 -40.81 -21.39 -12.64
C VAL A 20 -39.35 -21.46 -12.23
N SER A 21 -38.55 -20.52 -12.72
CA SER A 21 -37.23 -20.25 -12.15
C SER A 21 -37.46 -19.61 -10.79
N MET A 22 -37.39 -20.43 -9.74
CA MET A 22 -37.38 -19.99 -8.36
C MET A 22 -36.05 -19.25 -8.11
N MET A 23 -36.00 -17.98 -8.51
CA MET A 23 -34.94 -17.08 -8.07
C MET A 23 -35.14 -16.88 -6.57
N ILE A 24 -34.32 -17.57 -5.77
CA ILE A 24 -34.06 -17.16 -4.41
C ILE A 24 -33.30 -15.83 -4.52
N SER A 25 -34.06 -14.75 -4.66
CA SER A 25 -33.57 -13.40 -4.40
C SER A 25 -33.34 -13.30 -2.90
N GLY A 26 -32.21 -13.85 -2.45
CA GLY A 26 -31.61 -13.43 -1.21
C GLY A 26 -31.43 -11.92 -1.34
N PHE A 27 -32.17 -11.16 -0.54
CA PHE A 27 -31.89 -9.75 -0.36
C PHE A 27 -30.44 -9.66 0.10
N LEU A 28 -29.52 -9.35 -0.83
CA LEU A 28 -28.25 -8.76 -0.50
C LEU A 28 -28.61 -7.45 0.20
N LYS A 29 -28.67 -7.52 1.52
CA LYS A 29 -28.65 -6.34 2.37
C LYS A 29 -27.39 -5.60 1.94
N ALA A 30 -27.56 -4.44 1.30
CA ALA A 30 -26.45 -3.53 1.08
C ALA A 30 -25.72 -3.42 2.43
N ALA A 31 -24.43 -3.74 2.43
CA ALA A 31 -23.61 -3.62 3.63
C ALA A 31 -23.79 -2.19 4.15
N THR A 32 -24.38 -2.07 5.33
CA THR A 32 -24.39 -0.83 6.08
C THR A 32 -22.96 -0.35 6.17
N GLN A 33 -22.71 0.91 5.81
CA GLN A 33 -21.48 1.65 6.13
C GLN A 33 -21.10 1.29 7.58
N GLY A 34 -20.12 0.41 7.75
CA GLY A 34 -19.66 0.01 9.06
C GLY A 34 -18.89 1.19 9.65
N ASP A 35 -19.17 1.60 10.87
CA ASP A 35 -18.35 2.61 11.55
C ASP A 35 -16.91 2.11 11.77
N ASP A 36 -16.71 0.79 11.78
CA ASP A 36 -15.42 0.12 11.98
C ASP A 36 -15.15 -0.99 10.95
N LEU A 37 -13.87 -1.28 10.73
CA LEU A 37 -13.41 -2.45 9.98
C LEU A 37 -13.60 -3.70 10.84
N VAL A 38 -14.42 -4.64 10.36
CA VAL A 38 -14.63 -5.93 11.01
C VAL A 38 -13.68 -6.97 10.43
N SER A 39 -12.86 -7.58 11.28
CA SER A 39 -12.05 -8.75 10.93
C SER A 39 -12.82 -10.03 11.28
N LEU A 40 -13.24 -10.79 10.27
CA LEU A 40 -13.94 -12.05 10.48
C LEU A 40 -12.97 -13.21 10.69
N LYS A 41 -13.26 -14.08 11.67
CA LYS A 41 -12.49 -15.32 11.84
C LYS A 41 -12.68 -16.26 10.67
N VAL A 42 -11.56 -16.77 10.14
CA VAL A 42 -11.52 -17.78 9.08
C VAL A 42 -10.59 -18.92 9.47
N THR A 43 -10.83 -20.11 8.92
CA THR A 43 -9.98 -21.29 9.15
C THR A 43 -8.81 -21.41 8.17
N SER A 44 -8.90 -20.74 7.02
CA SER A 44 -7.88 -20.73 5.99
C SER A 44 -7.48 -19.31 5.68
N ALA A 45 -6.17 -19.05 5.68
CA ALA A 45 -5.61 -17.77 5.29
C ALA A 45 -5.92 -17.48 3.80
N PRO A 46 -6.20 -16.21 3.44
CA PRO A 46 -6.15 -15.79 2.04
C PRO A 46 -4.73 -15.91 1.50
N ARG A 47 -4.60 -15.99 0.19
CA ARG A 47 -3.30 -15.97 -0.47
C ARG A 47 -2.91 -14.51 -0.71
N ILE A 48 -1.73 -14.11 -0.24
CA ILE A 48 -1.20 -12.77 -0.49
C ILE A 48 -0.66 -12.68 -1.93
N ASP A 49 -1.56 -12.47 -2.91
CA ASP A 49 -1.22 -12.35 -4.33
C ASP A 49 -1.71 -11.07 -5.00
N GLY A 50 -2.34 -10.17 -4.24
CA GLY A 50 -2.88 -8.89 -4.68
C GLY A 50 -4.24 -9.04 -5.35
N SER A 51 -5.04 -10.00 -4.90
CA SER A 51 -6.34 -10.33 -5.51
C SER A 51 -7.46 -10.42 -4.49
N GLY A 52 -8.56 -9.71 -4.74
CA GLY A 52 -9.80 -9.86 -3.96
C GLY A 52 -10.61 -11.13 -4.29
N SER A 53 -10.01 -12.10 -4.98
CA SER A 53 -10.75 -13.27 -5.52
C SER A 53 -10.86 -14.46 -4.57
N ASP A 54 -10.09 -14.49 -3.49
CA ASP A 54 -10.24 -15.52 -2.46
C ASP A 54 -11.64 -15.47 -1.84
N THR A 55 -12.24 -16.65 -1.62
CA THR A 55 -13.62 -16.77 -1.11
C THR A 55 -13.83 -16.07 0.24
N VAL A 56 -12.79 -16.03 1.09
CA VAL A 56 -12.86 -15.38 2.41
C VAL A 56 -13.19 -13.89 2.30
N TRP A 57 -12.73 -13.22 1.24
CA TRP A 57 -13.00 -11.79 1.01
C TRP A 57 -14.45 -11.50 0.65
N GLY A 58 -15.16 -12.45 0.04
CA GLY A 58 -16.58 -12.31 -0.31
C GLY A 58 -17.51 -12.26 0.92
N ASN A 59 -17.06 -12.81 2.05
CA ASN A 59 -17.84 -12.85 3.29
C ASN A 59 -17.45 -11.72 4.27
N ALA A 60 -16.25 -11.17 4.14
CA ALA A 60 -15.77 -10.09 4.99
C ALA A 60 -16.52 -8.78 4.68
N PRO A 61 -17.08 -8.08 5.70
CA PRO A 61 -17.70 -6.78 5.50
C PRO A 61 -16.70 -5.78 4.93
N GLU A 62 -17.15 -5.01 3.94
CA GLU A 62 -16.36 -3.94 3.37
C GLU A 62 -16.58 -2.63 4.14
N LEU A 63 -15.46 -2.02 4.54
CA LEU A 63 -15.42 -0.65 5.01
C LEU A 63 -14.94 0.26 3.88
N LYS A 64 -15.66 1.37 3.66
CA LYS A 64 -15.26 2.42 2.73
C LYS A 64 -14.85 3.66 3.50
N VAL A 65 -13.57 4.00 3.44
CA VAL A 65 -12.98 5.17 4.10
C VAL A 65 -12.98 6.33 3.12
N GLN A 66 -13.80 7.33 3.40
CA GLN A 66 -13.82 8.58 2.64
C GLN A 66 -12.58 9.40 2.98
N ALA A 67 -11.96 9.97 1.95
CA ALA A 67 -10.86 10.92 2.11
C ALA A 67 -11.30 12.31 1.66
N LYS A 68 -10.79 13.33 2.36
CA LYS A 68 -10.94 14.73 1.96
C LYS A 68 -10.28 15.04 0.62
N ASP A 69 -9.16 14.37 0.34
CA ASP A 69 -8.36 14.52 -0.86
C ASP A 69 -7.98 13.13 -1.35
N GLY A 70 -7.97 12.93 -2.67
CA GLY A 70 -7.68 11.64 -3.29
C GLY A 70 -8.86 10.66 -3.26
N PRO A 71 -8.61 9.37 -3.58
CA PRO A 71 -9.65 8.36 -3.74
C PRO A 71 -10.25 7.89 -2.41
N GLU A 72 -11.45 7.32 -2.49
CA GLU A 72 -12.01 6.45 -1.45
C GLU A 72 -11.14 5.19 -1.30
N ILE A 73 -10.91 4.76 -0.06
CA ILE A 73 -10.16 3.54 0.23
C ILE A 73 -11.13 2.46 0.72
N SER A 74 -11.18 1.33 0.03
CA SER A 74 -11.98 0.17 0.43
C SER A 74 -11.13 -0.82 1.21
N LEU A 75 -11.63 -1.30 2.35
CA LEU A 75 -10.95 -2.26 3.22
C LEU A 75 -11.86 -3.46 3.52
N ARG A 76 -11.25 -4.64 3.57
CA ARG A 76 -11.82 -5.85 4.20
C ARG A 76 -10.76 -6.48 5.09
N SER A 77 -11.19 -7.21 6.11
CA SER A 77 -10.26 -7.93 6.98
C SER A 77 -10.81 -9.28 7.39
N VAL A 78 -9.90 -10.24 7.52
CA VAL A 78 -10.13 -11.55 8.12
C VAL A 78 -8.95 -11.90 9.03
N TYR A 79 -9.14 -12.84 9.94
CA TYR A 79 -8.04 -13.34 10.77
C TYR A 79 -8.15 -14.86 10.98
N THR A 80 -7.00 -15.51 11.12
CA THR A 80 -6.89 -16.92 11.51
C THR A 80 -6.65 -17.02 13.01
N SER A 81 -6.26 -18.19 13.52
CA SER A 81 -5.87 -18.36 14.92
C SER A 81 -4.65 -17.53 15.34
N ASP A 82 -3.82 -17.11 14.39
CA ASP A 82 -2.52 -16.50 14.66
C ASP A 82 -2.17 -15.27 13.81
N SER A 83 -2.97 -14.94 12.78
CA SER A 83 -2.61 -13.91 11.81
C SER A 83 -3.81 -13.03 11.42
N LEU A 84 -3.56 -11.73 11.25
CA LEU A 84 -4.45 -10.74 10.67
C LEU A 84 -4.17 -10.61 9.17
N TYR A 85 -5.23 -10.51 8.38
CA TYR A 85 -5.18 -10.23 6.96
C TYR A 85 -6.05 -9.03 6.60
N MET A 86 -5.57 -8.22 5.66
CA MET A 86 -6.29 -7.06 5.15
C MET A 86 -6.26 -7.06 3.62
N LEU A 87 -7.39 -6.80 3.00
CA LEU A 87 -7.52 -6.49 1.58
C LEU A 87 -7.87 -5.00 1.46
N ILE A 88 -7.04 -4.24 0.76
CA ILE A 88 -7.17 -2.80 0.60
C ILE A 88 -7.18 -2.47 -0.89
N SER A 89 -8.09 -1.61 -1.33
CA SER A 89 -8.10 -1.13 -2.71
C SER A 89 -8.49 0.34 -2.82
N TRP A 90 -7.92 1.03 -3.80
CA TRP A 90 -8.20 2.43 -4.12
C TRP A 90 -8.00 2.67 -5.61
N GLU A 91 -8.69 3.67 -6.14
CA GLU A 91 -8.52 4.10 -7.53
C GLU A 91 -7.22 4.89 -7.68
N ASP A 92 -6.49 4.59 -8.73
CA ASP A 92 -5.23 5.26 -9.08
C ASP A 92 -5.05 5.18 -10.59
N GLU A 93 -5.02 6.32 -11.27
CA GLU A 93 -4.89 6.36 -12.73
C GLU A 93 -3.51 5.86 -13.20
N THR A 94 -2.52 5.81 -12.30
CA THR A 94 -1.17 5.37 -12.61
C THR A 94 -0.72 4.27 -11.66
N GLU A 95 0.26 3.46 -12.09
CA GLU A 95 0.86 2.44 -11.22
C GLU A 95 2.09 2.97 -10.47
N SER A 96 2.70 4.07 -10.91
CA SER A 96 3.92 4.69 -10.36
C SER A 96 4.86 3.71 -9.62
N VAL A 97 5.72 3.01 -10.37
CA VAL A 97 6.68 2.00 -9.87
C VAL A 97 8.14 2.36 -10.17
N LYS A 98 8.43 3.62 -10.50
CA LYS A 98 9.72 4.05 -11.07
C LYS A 98 10.58 4.83 -10.10
N LYS A 99 10.53 4.52 -8.81
CA LYS A 99 11.20 5.29 -7.73
C LYS A 99 12.67 5.58 -8.04
N ASN A 100 12.99 6.87 -8.25
CA ASN A 100 14.32 7.36 -8.60
C ASN A 100 14.99 6.59 -9.75
N MET A 101 14.24 6.09 -10.73
CA MET A 101 14.80 5.37 -11.88
C MET A 101 15.84 6.24 -12.59
N TRP A 102 16.90 5.63 -13.09
CA TRP A 102 17.93 6.30 -13.87
C TRP A 102 17.56 6.31 -15.35
N VAL A 103 17.96 7.35 -16.07
CA VAL A 103 17.85 7.46 -17.53
C VAL A 103 19.17 7.99 -18.11
N TYR A 104 19.64 7.36 -19.19
CA TYR A 104 20.84 7.78 -19.90
C TYR A 104 20.47 8.73 -21.06
N ASP A 105 21.05 9.92 -21.10
CA ASP A 105 20.73 10.94 -22.13
C ASP A 105 21.55 10.80 -23.43
N GLY A 106 22.48 9.84 -23.47
CA GLY A 106 23.46 9.65 -24.55
C GLY A 106 24.88 10.12 -24.20
N ALA A 107 25.04 10.83 -23.07
CA ALA A 107 26.32 11.28 -22.54
C ALA A 107 26.46 10.93 -21.05
N LYS A 108 25.44 11.18 -20.23
CA LYS A 108 25.43 10.97 -18.79
C LYS A 108 24.14 10.33 -18.28
N TRP A 109 24.19 9.88 -17.04
CA TRP A 109 23.04 9.38 -16.29
C TRP A 109 22.43 10.48 -15.44
N ASP A 110 21.12 10.60 -15.51
CA ASP A 110 20.31 11.44 -14.63
C ASP A 110 19.15 10.63 -14.05
N ARG A 111 18.44 11.19 -13.06
CA ARG A 111 17.20 10.59 -12.56
C ARG A 111 16.06 10.90 -13.53
N LEU A 112 15.20 9.91 -13.79
CA LEU A 112 13.98 10.10 -14.54
C LEU A 112 13.13 11.17 -13.86
N MET A 113 12.59 12.07 -14.68
CA MET A 113 11.70 13.14 -14.24
C MET A 113 10.30 12.86 -14.75
N GLU A 114 9.29 13.08 -13.91
CA GLU A 114 7.88 12.88 -14.21
C GLU A 114 7.07 14.11 -13.78
N HIS A 115 5.98 14.38 -14.50
CA HIS A 115 4.98 15.34 -14.05
C HIS A 115 4.08 14.67 -13.01
N ARG A 116 3.94 15.29 -11.84
CA ARG A 116 3.02 14.84 -10.80
C ARG A 116 1.86 15.82 -10.69
N VAL A 117 0.68 15.31 -10.35
CA VAL A 117 -0.59 16.06 -10.35
C VAL A 117 -0.48 17.38 -9.57
N TYR A 118 0.25 17.38 -8.45
CA TYR A 118 0.34 18.52 -7.53
C TYR A 118 1.61 19.37 -7.71
N GLU A 119 2.43 19.11 -8.72
CA GLU A 119 3.72 19.76 -8.92
C GLU A 119 3.75 20.57 -10.23
N LEU A 120 4.08 21.85 -10.13
CA LEU A 120 4.16 22.74 -11.30
C LEU A 120 5.32 22.41 -12.25
N LYS A 121 6.36 21.75 -11.74
CA LYS A 121 7.55 21.37 -12.51
C LYS A 121 7.74 19.86 -12.40
N PRO A 122 8.35 19.21 -13.42
CA PRO A 122 8.76 17.82 -13.30
C PRO A 122 9.60 17.60 -12.05
N THR A 123 9.30 16.51 -11.36
CA THR A 123 10.05 16.04 -10.18
C THR A 123 10.67 14.70 -10.50
N LYS A 124 11.63 14.24 -9.67
CA LYS A 124 12.16 12.88 -9.82
C LYS A 124 11.01 11.88 -9.74
N SER A 125 11.04 10.86 -10.58
CA SER A 125 10.06 9.78 -10.55
C SER A 125 9.98 9.16 -9.16
N ASP A 126 8.76 8.91 -8.70
CA ASP A 126 8.50 8.39 -7.37
C ASP A 126 7.77 7.04 -7.47
N GLU A 127 6.98 6.69 -6.46
CA GLU A 127 6.18 5.48 -6.44
C GLU A 127 4.88 5.68 -5.67
N ASP A 128 3.91 4.80 -5.88
CA ASP A 128 2.72 4.73 -5.04
C ASP A 128 3.03 4.08 -3.70
N ARG A 129 2.25 4.48 -2.68
CA ARG A 129 2.43 4.00 -1.31
C ARG A 129 1.10 3.83 -0.60
N LEU A 130 1.15 3.00 0.44
CA LEU A 130 0.14 2.93 1.47
C LEU A 130 0.84 2.91 2.84
N ALA A 131 0.30 3.69 3.79
CA ALA A 131 0.75 3.71 5.17
C ALA A 131 -0.41 3.38 6.12
N LEU A 132 -0.14 2.55 7.12
CA LEU A 132 -1.01 2.31 8.27
C LEU A 132 -0.26 2.67 9.54
N HIS A 133 -0.93 3.39 10.45
CA HIS A 133 -0.35 3.79 11.73
C HIS A 133 -1.18 3.24 12.88
N TRP A 134 -0.56 2.46 13.76
CA TRP A 134 -1.19 1.86 14.94
C TRP A 134 -0.57 2.42 16.22
N PRO A 135 -1.35 3.05 17.13
CA PRO A 135 -0.83 3.44 18.43
C PRO A 135 -0.50 2.21 19.27
N ILE A 136 0.79 2.06 19.59
CA ILE A 136 1.28 0.95 20.39
C ILE A 136 0.75 1.12 21.81
N ASN A 137 0.10 0.08 22.33
CA ASN A 137 -0.46 0.04 23.69
C ASN A 137 -1.37 1.24 24.02
N ASP A 138 -2.12 1.77 23.04
CA ASP A 138 -2.95 2.97 23.16
C ASP A 138 -2.20 4.18 23.73
N SER A 139 -0.88 4.23 23.52
CA SER A 139 -0.02 5.24 24.14
C SER A 139 -0.35 6.65 23.66
N VAL A 140 -0.74 6.81 22.40
CA VAL A 140 -1.01 8.11 21.76
C VAL A 140 -2.39 8.64 22.14
N LYS A 141 -2.40 9.65 23.02
CA LYS A 141 -3.65 10.24 23.53
C LYS A 141 -4.41 10.95 22.42
N GLY A 142 -5.72 10.68 22.30
CA GLY A 142 -6.58 11.34 21.32
C GLY A 142 -6.53 10.72 19.91
N PHE A 143 -5.83 9.59 19.74
CA PHE A 143 -5.70 8.93 18.44
C PHE A 143 -7.04 8.34 17.98
N ALA A 144 -7.86 7.78 18.87
CA ALA A 144 -9.15 7.21 18.51
C ALA A 144 -10.12 8.27 17.93
N GLU A 145 -9.99 9.53 18.34
CA GLU A 145 -10.84 10.64 17.93
C GLU A 145 -10.32 11.40 16.72
N LYS A 146 -8.99 11.40 16.48
CA LYS A 146 -8.36 12.20 15.43
C LYS A 146 -7.59 11.39 14.38
N GLY A 147 -7.44 10.08 14.58
CA GLY A 147 -6.59 9.23 13.77
C GLY A 147 -5.16 9.76 13.67
N CYS A 148 -4.54 9.56 12.51
CA CYS A 148 -3.17 9.99 12.24
C CYS A 148 -2.96 11.52 12.26
N LEU A 149 -4.02 12.34 12.30
CA LEU A 149 -3.86 13.78 12.44
C LEU A 149 -3.24 14.18 13.79
N ILE A 150 -3.37 13.34 14.82
CA ILE A 150 -2.78 13.62 16.14
C ILE A 150 -1.24 13.70 16.10
N THR A 151 -0.62 13.00 15.15
CA THR A 151 0.82 13.00 14.94
C THR A 151 1.25 13.91 13.78
N CYS A 152 0.30 14.47 13.01
CA CYS A 152 0.59 15.41 11.93
C CYS A 152 0.76 16.83 12.48
N HIS A 153 1.99 17.33 12.48
CA HIS A 153 2.30 18.65 13.04
C HIS A 153 2.65 19.63 11.92
N ASP A 154 1.61 20.32 11.41
CA ASP A 154 1.71 21.41 10.42
C ASP A 154 1.53 22.81 11.05
N SER A 155 1.04 22.89 12.29
CA SER A 155 0.58 24.11 12.93
C SER A 155 1.61 24.77 13.85
N GLY A 156 2.07 25.98 13.48
CA GLY A 156 2.68 26.99 14.38
C GLY A 156 4.09 26.72 14.93
N LYS A 157 4.46 25.46 15.20
CA LYS A 157 5.76 25.11 15.81
C LYS A 157 6.91 25.02 14.79
N PHE A 158 6.62 24.73 13.51
CA PHE A 158 7.63 24.56 12.45
C PHE A 158 7.34 25.30 11.13
N SER A 159 6.06 25.43 10.72
CA SER A 159 5.51 26.03 9.47
C SER A 159 4.96 25.01 8.46
N LYS A 160 4.04 25.46 7.59
CA LYS A 160 3.49 24.67 6.47
C LYS A 160 4.54 24.14 5.49
N LYS A 161 5.76 24.70 5.49
CA LYS A 161 6.86 24.25 4.63
C LYS A 161 7.67 23.11 5.25
N GLU A 162 7.48 22.85 6.55
CA GLU A 162 8.19 21.83 7.32
C GLU A 162 7.24 20.96 8.14
N SER A 163 6.03 20.71 7.64
CA SER A 163 5.14 19.71 8.21
C SER A 163 5.84 18.36 8.31
N ARG A 164 5.66 17.70 9.44
CA ARG A 164 6.25 16.39 9.76
C ARG A 164 5.37 15.63 10.73
N MET A 165 5.54 14.31 10.75
CA MET A 165 4.85 13.44 11.69
C MET A 165 5.79 13.03 12.82
N PHE A 166 5.30 13.07 14.06
CA PHE A 166 5.97 12.58 15.26
C PHE A 166 4.94 12.46 16.41
N THR A 167 5.22 11.68 17.44
CA THR A 167 4.33 11.55 18.61
C THR A 167 4.53 12.70 19.60
N ASN A 168 3.55 12.97 20.48
CA ASN A 168 3.57 14.17 21.32
C ASN A 168 4.42 14.02 22.59
N SER A 169 4.85 12.81 22.93
CA SER A 169 5.54 12.49 24.19
C SER A 169 6.55 11.35 24.00
N PRO A 170 7.65 11.30 24.76
CA PRO A 170 8.62 10.18 24.73
C PRO A 170 8.06 8.83 25.18
N THR A 171 6.83 8.78 25.68
CA THR A 171 6.12 7.55 26.05
C THR A 171 5.10 7.12 25.01
N GLU A 172 5.00 7.85 23.90
CA GLU A 172 4.05 7.61 22.81
C GLU A 172 4.77 7.03 21.60
N PHE A 173 4.23 5.93 21.07
CA PHE A 173 4.80 5.23 19.94
C PHE A 173 3.71 4.80 18.95
N ILE A 174 4.06 4.87 17.67
CA ILE A 174 3.25 4.38 16.57
C ILE A 174 4.01 3.23 15.90
N ASP A 175 3.34 2.12 15.66
CA ASP A 175 3.74 1.09 14.70
C ASP A 175 3.30 1.57 13.30
N GLU A 176 4.24 1.63 12.36
CA GLU A 176 4.07 2.14 10.99
C GLU A 176 4.27 1.03 9.95
N TRP A 177 3.18 0.58 9.34
CA TRP A 177 3.25 -0.32 8.19
C TRP A 177 3.26 0.48 6.91
N HIS A 178 4.35 0.37 6.13
CA HIS A 178 4.55 1.23 4.98
C HIS A 178 4.88 0.44 3.72
N TRP A 179 3.83 0.18 2.94
CA TRP A 179 3.93 -0.44 1.62
C TRP A 179 4.35 0.57 0.55
N LYS A 180 5.24 0.12 -0.33
CA LYS A 180 5.90 0.92 -1.37
C LYS A 180 5.91 0.12 -2.68
N ALA A 181 5.27 0.66 -3.72
CA ALA A 181 5.02 -0.04 -4.98
C ALA A 181 6.30 -0.48 -5.70
N ALA A 182 7.37 0.32 -5.66
CA ALA A 182 8.64 -0.01 -6.31
C ALA A 182 9.61 -0.73 -5.37
N ARG A 183 9.63 -0.36 -4.08
CA ARG A 183 10.68 -0.82 -3.15
C ARG A 183 10.35 -2.06 -2.33
N THR A 184 9.08 -2.32 -2.03
CA THR A 184 8.68 -3.45 -1.17
C THR A 184 7.77 -4.46 -1.89
N ASN A 185 6.86 -3.98 -2.74
CA ASN A 185 5.94 -4.84 -3.48
C ASN A 185 6.61 -5.92 -4.36
N PRO A 186 7.73 -5.67 -5.07
CA PRO A 186 8.39 -6.71 -5.88
C PRO A 186 9.04 -7.83 -5.05
N ILE A 187 9.19 -7.60 -3.74
CA ILE A 187 9.80 -8.51 -2.77
C ILE A 187 8.76 -9.19 -1.88
N GLY A 188 7.48 -8.80 -1.98
CA GLY A 188 6.37 -9.49 -1.30
C GLY A 188 6.26 -9.18 0.19
N TYR A 189 6.61 -7.97 0.60
CA TYR A 189 6.49 -7.49 1.97
C TYR A 189 6.06 -6.03 2.00
N LEU A 190 5.67 -5.52 3.16
CA LEU A 190 5.65 -4.08 3.44
C LEU A 190 6.68 -3.77 4.51
N ASP A 191 7.19 -2.54 4.51
CA ASP A 191 8.25 -2.14 5.45
C ASP A 191 7.61 -1.90 6.82
N ASP A 192 7.97 -2.73 7.81
CA ASP A 192 7.55 -2.57 9.20
C ASP A 192 8.49 -1.58 9.93
N LYS A 193 7.90 -0.59 10.59
CA LYS A 193 8.58 0.60 11.09
C LYS A 193 7.90 1.04 12.37
N TRP A 194 8.50 2.02 13.02
CA TRP A 194 7.86 2.71 14.14
C TRP A 194 8.19 4.19 14.13
N MET A 195 7.39 4.95 14.88
CA MET A 195 7.56 6.38 15.02
C MET A 195 7.46 6.83 16.47
N ASP A 196 8.32 7.79 16.85
CA ASP A 196 8.40 8.39 18.18
C ASP A 196 8.28 9.92 18.17
N ASN A 197 8.68 10.57 19.26
CA ASN A 197 8.59 12.01 19.46
C ASN A 197 9.85 12.77 19.00
N LYS A 198 10.77 12.14 18.27
CA LYS A 198 12.05 12.75 17.93
C LYS A 198 11.88 13.89 16.94
N VAL A 199 12.40 15.06 17.31
CA VAL A 199 12.32 16.27 16.50
C VAL A 199 13.71 16.89 16.39
N LEU A 200 14.13 17.18 15.16
CA LEU A 200 15.37 17.92 14.87
C LEU A 200 15.07 19.34 14.41
N THR A 201 15.85 20.30 14.91
CA THR A 201 15.87 21.69 14.44
C THR A 201 16.71 21.81 13.17
N LYS A 202 16.51 22.87 12.38
CA LYS A 202 17.33 23.15 11.19
C LYS A 202 18.83 23.33 11.51
N ALA A 203 19.16 23.77 12.73
CA ALA A 203 20.54 23.88 13.17
C ALA A 203 21.19 22.51 13.45
N GLN A 204 20.39 21.53 13.89
CA GLN A 204 20.87 20.16 14.15
C GLN A 204 20.96 19.33 12.86
N GLU A 205 20.06 19.55 11.91
CA GLU A 205 20.04 18.87 10.62
C GLU A 205 19.55 19.84 9.53
N PRO A 206 20.41 20.35 8.66
CA PRO A 206 20.00 21.29 7.62
C PRO A 206 19.12 20.64 6.54
N ASP A 207 19.23 19.33 6.30
CA ASP A 207 18.43 18.62 5.30
C ASP A 207 16.95 18.51 5.74
N LEU A 208 16.05 18.96 4.87
CA LEU A 208 14.62 18.96 5.19
C LEU A 208 14.04 17.54 5.25
N HIS A 209 14.50 16.65 4.38
CA HIS A 209 13.99 15.28 4.32
C HIS A 209 14.39 14.52 5.60
N ALA A 210 15.67 14.56 5.98
CA ALA A 210 16.19 13.96 7.20
C ALA A 210 15.47 14.49 8.46
N ARG A 211 15.11 15.78 8.50
CA ARG A 211 14.34 16.33 9.62
C ARG A 211 12.88 15.91 9.68
N ARG A 212 12.27 15.63 8.54
CA ARG A 212 10.88 15.11 8.46
C ARG A 212 10.83 13.64 8.83
N GLU A 213 11.84 12.87 8.44
CA GLU A 213 11.98 11.45 8.79
C GLU A 213 12.57 11.23 10.19
N ALA A 214 12.89 12.28 10.94
CA ALA A 214 13.66 12.16 12.20
C ALA A 214 12.99 11.28 13.26
N ALA A 215 11.66 11.25 13.27
CA ALA A 215 10.84 10.44 14.17
C ALA A 215 10.56 9.04 13.62
N HIS A 216 10.86 8.77 12.35
CA HIS A 216 10.52 7.53 11.68
C HIS A 216 11.72 6.59 11.67
N HIS A 217 11.54 5.40 12.23
CA HIS A 217 12.59 4.43 12.41
C HIS A 217 12.23 3.14 11.68
N GLY A 218 13.24 2.44 11.17
CA GLY A 218 13.04 1.09 10.69
C GLY A 218 13.25 0.10 11.82
N ASP A 219 12.41 -0.91 11.86
CA ASP A 219 12.58 -2.06 12.74
C ASP A 219 13.89 -2.81 12.50
N ALA A 220 14.18 -3.74 13.41
CA ALA A 220 15.35 -4.62 13.30
C ALA A 220 15.32 -5.39 11.97
N LYS A 221 16.37 -5.20 11.15
CA LYS A 221 16.50 -5.88 9.85
C LYS A 221 16.89 -7.36 9.97
N GLY A 222 17.33 -7.80 11.15
CA GLY A 222 17.79 -9.16 11.40
C GLY A 222 19.13 -9.48 10.73
N GLU A 223 19.41 -10.78 10.61
CA GLU A 223 20.67 -11.31 10.08
C GLU A 223 20.96 -10.83 8.65
N GLY A 224 22.23 -10.51 8.38
CA GLY A 224 22.68 -10.07 7.06
C GLY A 224 22.29 -8.63 6.70
N ASN A 225 21.55 -7.93 7.59
CA ASN A 225 21.20 -6.51 7.46
C ASN A 225 20.57 -6.19 6.08
N LEU A 226 19.75 -7.11 5.57
CA LEU A 226 19.12 -6.98 4.26
C LEU A 226 18.08 -5.85 4.28
N ASN A 227 18.04 -5.07 3.19
CA ASN A 227 17.11 -3.96 2.97
C ASN A 227 17.16 -3.56 1.48
N TYR A 228 16.26 -2.68 1.06
CA TYR A 228 16.52 -1.89 -0.14
C TYR A 228 17.61 -0.83 0.07
N SER A 229 18.38 -0.51 -0.97
CA SER A 229 19.45 0.50 -0.95
C SER A 229 19.52 1.28 -2.25
N ASP A 230 19.96 2.55 -2.21
CA ASP A 230 20.16 3.36 -3.42
C ASP A 230 21.15 2.66 -4.37
N ASN A 231 20.77 2.55 -5.64
CA ASN A 231 21.60 1.99 -6.68
C ASN A 231 22.46 3.09 -7.29
N LYS A 232 23.50 3.49 -6.57
CA LYS A 232 24.33 4.65 -6.94
C LYS A 232 25.80 4.40 -6.59
N THR A 233 26.69 4.86 -7.47
CA THR A 233 28.12 4.97 -7.24
C THR A 233 28.48 6.31 -6.59
N ASP A 234 29.66 6.42 -6.00
CA ASP A 234 30.12 7.68 -5.38
C ASP A 234 30.22 8.84 -6.39
N ASP A 235 30.53 8.52 -7.66
CA ASP A 235 30.60 9.48 -8.76
C ASP A 235 29.24 9.80 -9.41
N GLY A 236 28.13 9.29 -8.87
CA GLY A 236 26.80 9.81 -9.17
C GLY A 236 26.02 9.12 -10.30
N ARG A 237 26.32 7.85 -10.60
CA ARG A 237 25.67 7.06 -11.67
C ARG A 237 25.17 5.71 -11.14
N PRO A 238 24.38 4.93 -11.92
CA PRO A 238 23.94 3.61 -11.49
C PRO A 238 25.13 2.69 -11.20
N LYS A 239 25.07 1.91 -10.11
CA LYS A 239 26.15 0.99 -9.73
C LYS A 239 25.94 -0.41 -10.30
N PHE A 240 24.70 -0.86 -10.31
CA PHE A 240 24.30 -2.18 -10.75
C PHE A 240 23.20 -2.10 -11.81
N MET A 241 23.14 -3.11 -12.67
CA MET A 241 22.08 -3.30 -13.66
C MET A 241 21.47 -4.70 -13.50
N PRO A 242 20.24 -4.91 -14.00
CA PRO A 242 19.68 -6.26 -14.12
C PRO A 242 20.54 -7.13 -15.05
N THR A 243 20.48 -8.46 -14.85
CA THR A 243 20.99 -9.39 -15.86
C THR A 243 20.26 -9.22 -17.19
N SER A 244 20.91 -9.52 -18.32
CA SER A 244 20.37 -9.31 -19.68
C SER A 244 19.05 -10.04 -19.98
N LYS A 245 18.62 -10.97 -19.11
CA LYS A 245 17.33 -11.68 -19.20
C LYS A 245 16.13 -10.89 -18.64
N MET A 246 16.37 -9.70 -18.07
CA MET A 246 15.38 -8.87 -17.36
C MET A 246 15.32 -7.43 -17.90
N ILE A 247 15.65 -7.23 -19.17
CA ILE A 247 15.47 -5.93 -19.85
C ILE A 247 14.00 -5.52 -19.69
N ASP A 248 13.76 -4.28 -19.24
CA ASP A 248 12.46 -3.67 -18.87
C ASP A 248 11.94 -3.91 -17.43
N SER A 249 12.69 -4.59 -16.55
CA SER A 249 12.32 -4.66 -15.13
C SER A 249 12.44 -3.28 -14.46
N HIS A 250 11.33 -2.79 -13.89
CA HIS A 250 11.30 -1.55 -13.09
C HIS A 250 11.94 -1.68 -11.70
N PHE A 251 12.36 -2.89 -11.32
CA PHE A 251 13.01 -3.19 -10.06
C PHE A 251 14.30 -4.01 -10.26
N LEU A 252 15.18 -3.99 -9.26
CA LEU A 252 16.42 -4.77 -9.25
C LEU A 252 16.57 -5.52 -7.93
N LYS A 253 16.40 -6.85 -7.92
CA LYS A 253 16.63 -7.64 -6.72
C LYS A 253 18.13 -7.81 -6.47
N LYS A 254 18.56 -7.85 -5.21
CA LYS A 254 19.97 -7.97 -4.82
C LYS A 254 20.67 -9.19 -5.45
N GLY A 255 19.97 -10.32 -5.60
CA GLY A 255 20.51 -11.53 -6.24
C GLY A 255 20.63 -11.46 -7.76
N GLU A 256 20.01 -10.48 -8.41
CA GLU A 256 19.99 -10.26 -9.86
C GLU A 256 20.85 -9.06 -10.28
N ALA A 257 21.44 -8.37 -9.30
CA ALA A 257 22.22 -7.16 -9.49
C ALA A 257 23.65 -7.47 -9.96
N VAL A 258 24.00 -7.00 -11.15
CA VAL A 258 25.34 -7.13 -11.73
C VAL A 258 26.01 -5.76 -11.78
N SER A 259 27.26 -5.68 -11.31
CA SER A 259 28.04 -4.43 -11.35
C SER A 259 28.23 -3.95 -12.79
N ILE A 260 28.06 -2.66 -13.02
CA ILE A 260 28.25 -2.07 -14.35
C ILE A 260 29.73 -1.78 -14.56
N ASP A 261 30.33 -2.43 -15.56
CA ASP A 261 31.66 -2.09 -16.06
C ASP A 261 31.53 -1.08 -17.20
N TYR A 262 31.59 0.21 -16.86
CA TYR A 262 31.45 1.32 -17.81
C TYR A 262 32.56 1.40 -18.88
N LEU A 263 33.65 0.63 -18.75
CA LEU A 263 34.67 0.53 -19.78
C LEU A 263 34.32 -0.53 -20.85
N LYS A 264 33.42 -1.46 -20.52
CA LYS A 264 33.02 -2.56 -21.41
C LYS A 264 31.58 -2.44 -21.91
N ILE A 265 30.73 -1.73 -21.18
CA ILE A 265 29.32 -1.59 -21.49
C ILE A 265 29.06 -0.17 -21.98
N SER A 266 28.53 -0.07 -23.19
CA SER A 266 27.97 1.18 -23.73
C SER A 266 26.45 1.12 -23.66
N PHE A 267 25.84 2.23 -23.27
CA PHE A 267 24.38 2.36 -23.19
C PHE A 267 23.88 3.24 -24.33
N ASN A 268 22.71 2.87 -24.88
CA ASN A 268 22.02 3.71 -25.83
C ASN A 268 21.28 4.83 -25.10
N LYS A 269 21.17 5.99 -25.74
CA LYS A 269 20.28 7.07 -25.26
C LYS A 269 18.88 6.52 -25.00
N GLY A 270 18.32 6.86 -23.84
CA GLY A 270 17.03 6.36 -23.36
C GLY A 270 17.11 5.10 -22.51
N ALA A 271 18.28 4.47 -22.35
CA ALA A 271 18.44 3.34 -21.44
C ALA A 271 18.05 3.71 -20.01
N THR A 272 17.37 2.80 -19.32
CA THR A 272 16.93 3.00 -17.93
C THR A 272 17.49 1.94 -17.00
N ILE A 273 17.72 2.31 -15.73
CA ILE A 273 18.19 1.41 -14.68
C ILE A 273 17.41 1.68 -13.39
N PRO A 274 16.93 0.64 -12.68
CA PRO A 274 16.24 0.82 -11.40
C PRO A 274 17.05 1.64 -10.39
N GLY A 275 16.37 2.54 -9.69
CA GLY A 275 17.00 3.44 -8.72
C GLY A 275 17.43 2.77 -7.41
N TYR A 276 16.93 1.57 -7.13
CA TYR A 276 17.17 0.84 -5.88
C TYR A 276 17.50 -0.63 -6.14
N ILE A 277 18.36 -1.18 -5.28
CA ILE A 277 18.61 -2.61 -5.14
C ILE A 277 17.73 -3.11 -4.01
N LEU A 278 16.96 -4.17 -4.24
CA LEU A 278 15.92 -4.63 -3.33
C LEU A 278 16.31 -5.94 -2.62
N ALA A 279 16.07 -6.00 -1.32
CA ALA A 279 16.16 -7.23 -0.54
C ALA A 279 15.18 -7.16 0.65
N ARG A 280 14.57 -8.30 0.99
CA ARG A 280 13.70 -8.41 2.16
C ARG A 280 14.55 -8.44 3.43
N PRO A 281 14.30 -7.57 4.43
CA PRO A 281 14.83 -7.76 5.77
C PRO A 281 14.41 -9.12 6.35
N LYS A 282 15.23 -9.70 7.23
CA LYS A 282 14.96 -11.00 7.87
C LYS A 282 14.48 -10.89 9.33
N GLY A 283 14.50 -9.69 9.90
CA GLY A 283 13.95 -9.38 11.23
C GLY A 283 12.57 -8.75 11.14
N SER A 284 12.11 -8.17 12.25
CA SER A 284 10.77 -7.54 12.42
C SER A 284 10.39 -6.65 11.24
N ARG A 285 11.32 -5.83 10.75
CA ARG A 285 11.11 -4.92 9.59
C ARG A 285 10.51 -5.58 8.34
N GLY A 286 10.77 -6.87 8.13
CA GLY A 286 10.36 -7.62 6.96
C GLY A 286 9.30 -8.67 7.24
N ASP A 287 8.68 -8.72 8.42
CA ASP A 287 7.82 -9.82 8.85
C ASP A 287 6.33 -9.66 8.51
N VAL A 288 5.97 -8.52 7.89
CA VAL A 288 4.65 -8.30 7.28
C VAL A 288 4.67 -8.66 5.80
N ASP A 289 3.96 -9.72 5.43
CA ASP A 289 3.76 -10.11 4.03
C ASP A 289 2.81 -9.14 3.35
N ALA A 290 3.13 -8.73 2.11
CA ALA A 290 2.24 -7.87 1.35
C ALA A 290 2.42 -8.04 -0.16
N LYS A 291 1.31 -7.99 -0.91
CA LYS A 291 1.33 -7.97 -2.36
C LYS A 291 0.22 -7.09 -2.92
N GLY A 292 0.64 -6.11 -3.72
CA GLY A 292 -0.21 -5.23 -4.50
C GLY A 292 -0.15 -5.56 -5.99
N VAL A 293 -1.30 -5.48 -6.65
CA VAL A 293 -1.44 -5.51 -8.11
C VAL A 293 -2.23 -4.29 -8.56
N TRP A 294 -1.68 -3.55 -9.51
CA TRP A 294 -2.40 -2.50 -10.20
C TRP A 294 -3.03 -3.08 -11.47
N ARG A 295 -4.32 -2.84 -11.67
CA ARG A 295 -5.03 -3.24 -12.89
C ARG A 295 -6.22 -2.32 -13.12
N ASN A 296 -6.33 -1.78 -14.34
CA ASN A 296 -7.46 -0.97 -14.78
C ASN A 296 -7.73 0.25 -13.88
N GLY A 297 -6.68 1.03 -13.54
CA GLY A 297 -6.85 2.25 -12.76
C GLY A 297 -7.10 2.02 -11.26
N ARG A 298 -6.65 0.88 -10.72
CA ARG A 298 -6.91 0.49 -9.33
C ARG A 298 -5.79 -0.36 -8.78
N TRP A 299 -5.35 -0.03 -7.58
CA TRP A 299 -4.55 -0.90 -6.74
C TRP A 299 -5.42 -1.87 -5.95
N THR A 300 -5.01 -3.13 -5.88
CA THR A 300 -5.52 -4.13 -4.94
C THR A 300 -4.34 -4.68 -4.16
N LEU A 301 -4.33 -4.46 -2.86
CA LEU A 301 -3.25 -4.80 -1.93
C LEU A 301 -3.76 -5.78 -0.88
N GLU A 302 -3.06 -6.89 -0.71
CA GLU A 302 -3.24 -7.81 0.40
C GLU A 302 -2.07 -7.70 1.37
N ILE A 303 -2.37 -7.75 2.67
CA ILE A 303 -1.42 -7.69 3.78
C ILE A 303 -1.68 -8.87 4.70
N GLY A 304 -0.63 -9.52 5.19
CA GLY A 304 -0.69 -10.57 6.20
C GLY A 304 0.38 -10.36 7.27
N ARG A 305 -0.03 -10.36 8.54
CA ARG A 305 0.86 -10.25 9.71
C ARG A 305 0.37 -11.18 10.82
N LYS A 306 1.29 -11.71 11.62
CA LYS A 306 0.90 -12.34 12.90
C LYS A 306 0.12 -11.38 13.79
N LEU A 307 -0.84 -11.91 14.55
CA LEU A 307 -1.57 -11.15 15.57
C LEU A 307 -0.64 -10.69 16.70
N VAL A 308 0.33 -11.54 17.06
CA VAL A 308 1.31 -11.30 18.11
C VAL A 308 2.70 -11.54 17.54
N THR A 309 3.57 -10.53 17.67
CA THR A 309 4.94 -10.56 17.14
C THR A 309 5.96 -10.64 18.27
N THR A 310 7.22 -10.80 17.88
CA THR A 310 8.33 -10.81 18.83
C THR A 310 8.81 -9.41 19.20
N ASP A 311 8.62 -8.40 18.34
CA ASP A 311 8.99 -7.01 18.64
C ASP A 311 7.86 -6.27 19.37
N LYS A 312 7.73 -6.58 20.66
CA LYS A 312 6.70 -5.98 21.52
C LYS A 312 6.95 -4.50 21.82
N ALA A 313 8.14 -3.98 21.51
CA ALA A 313 8.51 -2.60 21.78
C ALA A 313 8.05 -1.67 20.65
N HIS A 314 8.08 -2.16 19.41
CA HIS A 314 7.81 -1.35 18.21
C HIS A 314 6.54 -1.76 17.46
N ASP A 315 5.93 -2.91 17.79
CA ASP A 315 4.72 -3.33 17.09
C ASP A 315 3.48 -3.37 17.97
N VAL A 316 2.33 -3.08 17.34
CA VAL A 316 1.01 -3.31 17.94
C VAL A 316 0.78 -4.81 18.16
N GLN A 317 0.24 -5.17 19.32
CA GLN A 317 -0.10 -6.56 19.65
C GLN A 317 -1.62 -6.76 19.61
N PHE A 318 -2.09 -7.58 18.68
CA PHE A 318 -3.50 -7.98 18.54
C PHE A 318 -3.83 -9.20 19.41
N ASN A 319 -3.37 -9.18 20.67
CA ASN A 319 -3.54 -10.28 21.63
C ASN A 319 -4.86 -10.24 22.41
N ASP A 320 -5.64 -9.16 22.31
CA ASP A 320 -6.98 -9.04 22.88
C ASP A 320 -8.01 -8.86 21.77
N LEU A 321 -8.64 -9.96 21.36
CA LEU A 321 -9.63 -9.95 20.28
C LEU A 321 -10.95 -9.26 20.67
N ASN A 322 -11.16 -8.88 21.94
CA ASN A 322 -12.33 -8.10 22.37
C ASN A 322 -12.06 -6.59 22.31
N LYS A 323 -10.80 -6.18 22.15
CA LYS A 323 -10.40 -4.79 22.06
C LYS A 323 -10.69 -4.23 20.67
N THR A 324 -11.03 -2.94 20.63
CA THR A 324 -11.07 -2.14 19.39
C THR A 324 -9.72 -1.48 19.19
N TYR A 325 -9.16 -1.60 17.98
CA TYR A 325 -7.84 -1.06 17.64
C TYR A 325 -7.98 0.08 16.63
N SER A 326 -7.85 1.34 17.07
CA SER A 326 -7.84 2.48 16.15
C SER A 326 -6.56 2.52 15.33
N PHE A 327 -6.65 2.93 14.07
CA PHE A 327 -5.50 3.11 13.19
C PHE A 327 -5.71 4.26 12.19
N GLY A 328 -4.60 4.79 11.69
CA GLY A 328 -4.58 5.73 10.58
C GLY A 328 -4.30 5.00 9.27
N ILE A 329 -4.83 5.51 8.16
CA ILE A 329 -4.55 5.02 6.82
C ILE A 329 -4.33 6.18 5.86
N ALA A 330 -3.37 6.04 4.95
CA ALA A 330 -3.18 6.96 3.84
C ALA A 330 -2.63 6.24 2.61
N VAL A 331 -3.08 6.65 1.43
CA VAL A 331 -2.48 6.27 0.13
C VAL A 331 -1.87 7.49 -0.54
N PHE A 332 -0.83 7.24 -1.33
CA PHE A 332 0.00 8.25 -1.97
C PHE A 332 0.09 7.91 -3.46
N ASP A 333 -0.20 8.89 -4.31
CA ASP A 333 -0.08 8.79 -5.78
C ASP A 333 1.24 9.47 -6.20
N ASN A 334 2.20 8.66 -6.63
CA ASN A 334 3.53 9.08 -7.07
C ASN A 334 4.22 10.09 -6.13
N ASP A 335 3.96 10.02 -4.83
CA ASP A 335 4.47 11.00 -3.86
C ASP A 335 5.00 10.33 -2.59
N GLY A 336 6.15 10.82 -2.12
CA GLY A 336 6.86 10.22 -1.01
C GLY A 336 6.66 10.89 0.34
N MET A 337 6.04 12.08 0.42
CA MET A 337 6.06 12.88 1.65
C MET A 337 5.00 14.00 1.77
N ASN A 338 4.56 14.58 0.66
CA ASN A 338 3.86 15.86 0.65
C ASN A 338 2.36 15.71 0.44
N VAL A 339 1.94 14.77 -0.40
CA VAL A 339 0.54 14.63 -0.79
C VAL A 339 0.10 13.18 -0.63
N HIS A 340 -0.94 13.01 0.18
CA HIS A 340 -1.57 11.74 0.44
C HIS A 340 -3.03 11.96 0.81
N THR A 341 -3.83 10.89 0.77
CA THR A 341 -5.21 10.96 1.23
C THR A 341 -5.28 11.33 2.70
N ARG A 342 -6.27 12.16 3.05
CA ARG A 342 -6.60 12.46 4.45
C ARG A 342 -7.99 11.91 4.76
N PRO A 343 -8.11 10.77 5.45
CA PRO A 343 -9.42 10.24 5.87
C PRO A 343 -10.24 11.29 6.62
N LEU A 344 -11.55 11.32 6.36
CA LEU A 344 -12.47 12.24 7.04
C LEU A 344 -12.69 11.85 8.50
N ASP A 345 -12.75 10.55 8.76
CA ASP A 345 -13.05 9.97 10.06
C ASP A 345 -11.91 9.03 10.50
N PRO A 346 -11.66 8.90 11.82
CA PRO A 346 -10.79 7.86 12.36
C PRO A 346 -11.29 6.47 11.97
N VAL A 347 -10.36 5.53 11.80
CA VAL A 347 -10.69 4.13 11.47
C VAL A 347 -10.33 3.24 12.65
N ALA A 348 -11.12 2.21 12.90
CA ALA A 348 -10.79 1.18 13.88
C ALA A 348 -11.07 -0.23 13.38
N LEU A 349 -10.36 -1.20 13.96
CA LEU A 349 -10.44 -2.63 13.70
C LEU A 349 -11.13 -3.33 14.89
N LYS A 350 -12.08 -4.21 14.59
CA LYS A 350 -12.76 -5.09 15.55
C LYS A 350 -12.72 -6.54 15.08
N PHE A 351 -12.26 -7.45 15.92
CA PHE A 351 -12.30 -8.89 15.63
C PHE A 351 -13.68 -9.47 15.94
N LYS A 352 -14.14 -10.44 15.13
CA LYS A 352 -15.44 -11.12 15.28
C LYS A 352 -15.37 -12.63 15.07
#